data_AF-A0A812VA19-F1
#
_entry.id   AF-A0A812VA19-F1
#
_cell.length_a   1.000
_cell.length_b   1.000
_cell.length_c   1.000
_cell.angle_alpha   90.00
_cell.angle_beta   90.00
_cell.angle_gamma   90.00
#
_symmetry.space_group_name_H-M   'P 1'
#
loop_
_entity.id
_entity.type
_entity.pdbx_description
1 polymer ?
#
loop_
_entity_poly.entity_id
_entity_poly.type
_entity_poly.pdbx_seq_one_letter_code
_entity_poly.pdbx_strand_id
1 'polypeptide(L)'
;MNIFHFPPTYQPLKCPFEGMNEAGLTVSALYLAQSVYEQPEPGKRAIPVLELVPAILANCSTVDEAVKMLEAVNVVTERNPHFPDAVLKTATLHWAIADPSGRSIIVEYIQGQRMIHENTLRVMTNDPDIKWHWRNLNTQVHLSPSFPYQNEFMQVKADDEVGIVPRAMGHGYNLFGLPGDTTSPSRFIRLFYLRGYSMEAMPIKSFDDAVVLGTGLLNNVWIPFGPAAKDPRAGPSDGAEFTDYGVLKAPKEKVYLIRAYRNTQWRKVDLKRLDFSKGYTWPLEDGSLGIVDITDAGKITTPKQSEL
;
A
#
# COMPACT_ATOMS: atom_id res chain seq x y z
N MET A 1 -22.74 18.91 -8.70
CA MET A 1 -23.33 17.98 -7.72
C MET A 1 -22.19 17.19 -7.10
N ASN A 2 -21.77 17.52 -5.87
CA ASN A 2 -20.72 16.74 -5.18
C ASN A 2 -21.36 15.42 -4.74
N ILE A 3 -20.97 14.33 -5.41
CA ILE A 3 -21.54 12.99 -5.18
C ILE A 3 -21.13 12.46 -3.78
N PHE A 4 -20.07 13.03 -3.19
CA PHE A 4 -19.59 12.68 -1.86
C PHE A 4 -19.44 13.95 -1.01
N HIS A 5 -20.17 14.00 0.10
CA HIS A 5 -19.97 15.00 1.15
C HIS A 5 -18.82 14.52 2.03
N PHE A 6 -17.59 14.87 1.66
CA PHE A 6 -16.44 14.65 2.54
C PHE A 6 -16.59 15.59 3.74
N PRO A 7 -16.49 15.07 4.99
CA PRO A 7 -16.66 15.89 6.17
C PRO A 7 -15.66 17.07 6.16
N PRO A 8 -16.08 18.27 6.57
CA PRO A 8 -15.22 19.45 6.54
C PRO A 8 -14.05 19.28 7.51
N THR A 9 -12.85 19.54 6.99
CA THR A 9 -11.60 19.78 7.72
C THR A 9 -11.28 18.79 8.84
N TYR A 10 -10.66 17.68 8.45
CA TYR A 10 -9.82 16.90 9.35
C TYR A 10 -8.79 17.85 9.99
N GLN A 11 -8.84 18.03 11.31
CA GLN A 11 -7.69 18.57 12.02
C GLN A 11 -6.56 17.57 11.83
N PRO A 12 -5.42 17.94 11.22
CA PRO A 12 -4.35 16.98 11.02
C PRO A 12 -3.92 16.49 12.40
N LEU A 13 -4.22 15.22 12.69
CA LEU A 13 -3.41 14.48 13.65
C LEU A 13 -1.96 14.73 13.23
N LYS A 14 -1.16 15.34 14.11
CA LYS A 14 0.28 15.60 13.88
C LYS A 14 1.09 14.29 13.95
N CYS A 15 0.49 13.20 13.51
CA CYS A 15 0.97 11.84 13.56
C CYS A 15 0.83 11.27 12.15
N PRO A 16 1.89 11.29 11.32
CA PRO A 16 1.84 10.63 10.03
C PRO A 16 1.71 9.12 10.23
N PHE A 17 0.76 8.48 9.54
CA PHE A 17 0.69 7.01 9.48
C PHE A 17 1.71 6.42 8.51
N GLU A 18 2.28 7.24 7.62
CA GLU A 18 3.33 6.81 6.71
C GLU A 18 4.21 7.98 6.30
N GLY A 19 5.41 7.68 5.78
CA GLY A 19 6.30 8.69 5.25
C GLY A 19 7.60 8.14 4.67
N MET A 20 8.43 9.07 4.22
CA MET A 20 9.80 8.85 3.78
C MET A 20 10.67 10.01 4.25
N ASN A 21 11.87 9.74 4.75
CA ASN A 21 12.80 10.79 5.18
C ASN A 21 13.84 11.14 4.09
N GLU A 22 14.71 12.09 4.40
CA GLU A 22 15.75 12.58 3.47
C GLU A 22 16.81 11.52 3.11
N ALA A 23 16.95 10.46 3.90
CA ALA A 23 17.80 9.32 3.58
C ALA A 23 17.12 8.32 2.63
N GLY A 24 15.80 8.42 2.44
CA GLY A 24 15.01 7.47 1.66
C GLY A 24 14.48 6.29 2.47
N LEU A 25 14.61 6.30 3.81
CA LEU A 25 13.93 5.33 4.66
C LEU A 25 12.42 5.60 4.62
N THR A 26 11.64 4.56 4.37
CA THR A 26 10.18 4.60 4.30
C THR A 26 9.57 3.84 5.45
N VAL A 27 8.45 4.35 5.97
CA VAL A 27 7.65 3.69 6.99
C VAL A 27 6.17 3.79 6.56
N SER A 28 5.42 2.72 6.73
CA SER A 28 3.96 2.67 6.56
C SER A 28 3.34 1.91 7.73
N ALA A 29 2.44 2.55 8.46
CA ALA A 29 1.61 1.94 9.49
C ALA A 29 0.26 1.55 8.90
N LEU A 30 -0.12 0.29 9.05
CA LEU A 30 -1.43 -0.23 8.65
C LEU A 30 -2.13 -0.82 9.87
N TYR A 31 -3.45 -0.88 9.81
CA TYR A 31 -4.27 -1.46 10.87
C TYR A 31 -3.97 -2.96 11.06
N LEU A 32 -3.86 -3.42 12.30
CA LEU A 32 -3.76 -4.83 12.66
C LEU A 32 -4.48 -5.04 14.00
N ALA A 33 -5.72 -5.51 13.98
CA ALA A 33 -6.56 -5.68 15.17
C ALA A 33 -5.92 -6.57 16.25
N GLN A 34 -5.09 -7.53 15.86
CA GLN A 34 -4.36 -8.42 16.79
C GLN A 34 -3.24 -7.71 17.58
N SER A 35 -2.97 -6.44 17.32
CA SER A 35 -1.84 -5.73 17.93
C SER A 35 -2.01 -5.57 19.43
N VAL A 36 -1.04 -6.09 20.19
CA VAL A 36 -0.89 -5.88 21.63
C VAL A 36 0.56 -5.49 21.89
N TYR A 37 0.77 -4.27 22.37
CA TYR A 37 2.09 -3.65 22.50
C TYR A 37 2.81 -4.02 23.79
N GLU A 38 4.11 -3.71 23.82
CA GLU A 38 4.99 -3.97 24.95
C GLU A 38 4.52 -3.20 26.20
N GLN A 39 4.91 -3.70 27.37
CA GLN A 39 4.84 -2.95 28.61
C GLN A 39 6.14 -2.15 28.80
N PRO A 40 6.11 -1.00 29.49
CA PRO A 40 7.33 -0.28 29.82
C PRO A 40 8.29 -1.15 30.65
N GLU A 41 9.54 -1.29 30.20
CA GLU A 41 10.60 -1.93 30.97
C GLU A 41 11.49 -0.87 31.67
N PRO A 42 11.88 -1.07 32.94
CA PRO A 42 12.79 -0.16 33.62
C PRO A 42 14.10 0.05 32.84
N GLY A 43 14.46 1.30 32.57
CA GLY A 43 15.69 1.66 31.87
C GLY A 43 15.60 1.69 30.34
N LYS A 44 14.47 1.28 29.73
CA LYS A 44 14.19 1.51 28.31
C LYS A 44 13.31 2.74 28.12
N ARG A 45 13.57 3.47 27.03
CA ARG A 45 12.68 4.58 26.64
C ARG A 45 11.39 4.00 26.07
N ALA A 46 10.25 4.55 26.49
CA ALA A 46 8.96 4.23 25.90
C ALA A 46 8.63 5.18 24.74
N ILE A 47 8.11 4.64 23.64
CA ILE A 47 7.57 5.39 22.50
C ILE A 47 6.08 5.04 22.37
N PRO A 48 5.17 6.03 22.47
CA PRO A 48 3.75 5.79 22.20
C PRO A 48 3.55 5.28 20.77
N VAL A 49 2.65 4.31 20.60
CA VAL A 49 2.33 3.67 19.31
C VAL A 49 2.19 4.65 18.13
N LEU A 50 1.46 5.77 18.33
CA LEU A 50 1.23 6.77 17.29
C LEU A 50 2.49 7.61 16.98
N GLU A 51 3.48 7.64 17.86
CA GLU A 51 4.73 8.37 17.62
C GLU A 51 5.79 7.52 16.88
N LEU A 52 5.54 6.24 16.65
CA LEU A 52 6.58 5.36 16.13
C LEU A 52 7.03 5.74 14.72
N VAL A 53 6.10 6.11 13.83
CA VAL A 53 6.43 6.54 12.46
C VAL A 53 7.34 7.78 12.46
N PRO A 54 6.96 8.92 13.07
CA PRO A 54 7.85 10.08 13.10
C PRO A 54 9.15 9.80 13.86
N ALA A 55 9.13 8.98 14.92
CA ALA A 55 10.35 8.64 15.65
C ALA A 55 11.35 7.87 14.79
N ILE A 56 10.92 6.87 14.02
CA ILE A 56 11.79 6.13 13.09
C ILE A 56 12.32 7.07 12.00
N LEU A 57 11.42 7.82 11.34
CA LEU A 57 11.80 8.69 10.23
C LEU A 57 12.76 9.82 10.64
N ALA A 58 12.68 10.30 11.89
CA ALA A 58 13.56 11.36 12.40
C ALA A 58 14.93 10.86 12.88
N ASN A 59 15.07 9.58 13.23
CA ASN A 59 16.27 9.07 13.92
C ASN A 59 17.02 7.97 13.14
N CYS A 60 16.47 7.46 12.04
CA CYS A 60 17.04 6.34 11.29
C CYS A 60 17.16 6.65 9.80
N SER A 61 18.25 6.22 9.17
CA SER A 61 18.49 6.32 7.72
C SER A 61 18.33 4.98 7.00
N THR A 62 18.43 3.87 7.73
CA THR A 62 18.41 2.50 7.18
C THR A 62 17.49 1.59 7.99
N VAL A 63 17.11 0.45 7.41
CA VAL A 63 16.38 -0.59 8.14
C VAL A 63 17.19 -1.10 9.33
N ASP A 64 18.52 -1.22 9.21
CA ASP A 64 19.39 -1.65 10.33
C ASP A 64 19.34 -0.68 11.52
N GLU A 65 19.37 0.62 11.26
CA GLU A 65 19.22 1.64 12.30
C GLU A 65 17.83 1.58 12.93
N ALA A 66 16.78 1.38 12.13
CA ALA A 66 15.42 1.22 12.64
C ALA A 66 15.28 -0.01 13.55
N VAL A 67 15.88 -1.16 13.18
CA VAL A 67 15.89 -2.37 14.03
C VAL A 67 16.61 -2.10 15.35
N LYS A 68 17.81 -1.51 15.31
CA LYS A 68 18.57 -1.15 16.53
C LYS A 68 17.81 -0.17 17.42
N MET A 69 17.14 0.82 16.83
CA MET A 69 16.30 1.76 17.55
C MET A 69 15.15 1.03 18.26
N LEU A 70 14.45 0.15 17.55
CA LEU A 70 13.36 -0.65 18.12
C LEU A 70 13.86 -1.51 19.29
N GLU A 71 15.04 -2.12 19.19
CA GLU A 71 15.67 -2.91 20.27
C GLU A 71 15.94 -2.09 21.54
N ALA A 72 16.25 -0.80 21.40
CA ALA A 72 16.56 0.10 22.50
C ALA A 72 15.34 0.72 23.21
N VAL A 73 14.13 0.54 22.66
CA VAL A 73 12.90 1.17 23.17
C VAL A 73 11.81 0.13 23.42
N ASN A 74 10.79 0.51 24.20
CA ASN A 74 9.51 -0.19 24.21
C ASN A 74 8.48 0.64 23.45
N VAL A 75 7.69 0.01 22.60
CA VAL A 75 6.51 0.65 22.01
C VAL A 75 5.30 0.32 22.87
N VAL A 76 4.59 1.36 23.32
CA VAL A 76 3.57 1.25 24.37
C VAL A 76 2.30 2.00 23.99
N THR A 77 1.20 1.72 24.70
CA THR A 77 -0.08 2.45 24.59
C THR A 77 -0.27 3.53 25.65
N GLU A 78 0.79 3.86 26.40
CA GLU A 78 0.72 4.82 27.50
C GLU A 78 0.76 6.29 27.04
N ARG A 79 0.31 7.17 27.95
CA ARG A 79 -0.04 8.58 27.74
C ARG A 79 0.93 9.38 26.87
N ASN A 80 0.37 10.00 25.82
CA ASN A 80 0.90 11.24 25.25
C ASN A 80 -0.12 12.36 25.53
N PRO A 81 0.25 13.50 26.14
CA PRO A 81 -0.67 14.62 26.41
C PRO A 81 -1.32 15.23 25.16
N HIS A 82 -0.82 14.92 23.96
CA HIS A 82 -1.35 15.37 22.67
C HIS A 82 -2.45 14.46 22.09
N PHE A 83 -2.62 13.25 22.64
CA PHE A 83 -3.66 12.31 22.19
C PHE A 83 -4.54 11.90 23.38
N PRO A 84 -5.88 11.92 23.23
CA PRO A 84 -6.75 11.37 24.25
C PRO A 84 -6.41 9.89 24.52
N ASP A 85 -6.38 9.49 25.79
CA ASP A 85 -6.05 8.12 26.22
C ASP A 85 -6.91 7.05 25.52
N ALA A 86 -8.15 7.39 25.13
CA ALA A 86 -9.04 6.52 24.38
C ALA A 86 -8.54 6.21 22.95
N VAL A 87 -7.86 7.16 22.29
CA VAL A 87 -7.34 7.00 20.92
C VAL A 87 -6.09 6.14 20.90
N LEU A 88 -5.20 6.32 21.89
CA LEU A 88 -3.98 5.51 21.99
C LEU A 88 -4.28 4.04 22.31
N LYS A 89 -5.31 3.79 23.13
CA LYS A 89 -5.71 2.42 23.51
C LYS A 89 -6.42 1.64 22.39
N THR A 90 -6.94 2.33 21.37
CA THR A 90 -7.58 1.69 20.21
C THR A 90 -6.68 1.64 18.98
N ALA A 91 -5.52 2.29 19.01
CA ALA A 91 -4.56 2.30 17.92
C ALA A 91 -3.87 0.93 17.77
N THR A 92 -4.43 0.05 16.96
CA THR A 92 -3.89 -1.29 16.68
C THR A 92 -3.27 -1.31 15.28
N LEU A 93 -1.93 -1.34 15.23
CA LEU A 93 -1.12 -1.06 14.04
C LEU A 93 0.06 -2.03 13.94
N HIS A 94 0.48 -2.29 12.71
CA HIS A 94 1.78 -2.84 12.37
C HIS A 94 2.48 -2.00 11.30
N TRP A 95 3.78 -2.21 11.09
CA TRP A 95 4.58 -1.34 10.24
C TRP A 95 5.34 -2.11 9.17
N ALA A 96 5.32 -1.59 7.95
CA ALA A 96 6.30 -1.93 6.92
C ALA A 96 7.37 -0.84 6.88
N ILE A 97 8.64 -1.25 6.92
CA ILE A 97 9.80 -0.36 6.85
C ILE A 97 10.68 -0.83 5.69
N ALA A 98 11.17 0.09 4.86
CA ALA A 98 12.06 -0.23 3.75
C ALA A 98 13.02 0.93 3.46
N ASP A 99 14.22 0.63 2.96
CA ASP A 99 15.27 1.62 2.66
C ASP A 99 15.78 1.54 1.20
N PRO A 100 16.65 2.46 0.76
CA PRO A 100 17.15 2.50 -0.61
C PRO A 100 17.98 1.29 -1.06
N SER A 101 18.48 0.46 -0.12
CA SER A 101 19.14 -0.81 -0.48
C SER A 101 18.15 -1.82 -1.06
N GLY A 102 16.86 -1.61 -0.81
CA GLY A 102 15.80 -2.55 -1.12
C GLY A 102 15.57 -3.57 -0.02
N ARG A 103 16.19 -3.46 1.16
CA ARG A 103 15.77 -4.24 2.33
C ARG A 103 14.42 -3.74 2.83
N SER A 104 13.57 -4.66 3.30
CA SER A 104 12.29 -4.32 3.90
C SER A 104 11.97 -5.28 5.03
N ILE A 105 11.39 -4.76 6.10
CA ILE A 105 10.91 -5.52 7.25
C ILE A 105 9.45 -5.19 7.54
N ILE A 106 8.80 -6.11 8.25
CA ILE A 106 7.49 -5.92 8.88
C ILE A 106 7.67 -6.02 10.40
N VAL A 107 7.09 -5.08 11.13
CA VAL A 107 7.14 -5.03 12.60
C VAL A 107 5.71 -5.16 13.13
N GLU A 108 5.45 -6.24 13.86
CA GLU A 108 4.16 -6.54 14.50
C GLU A 108 4.34 -6.64 16.01
N TYR A 109 3.31 -6.30 16.78
CA TYR A 109 3.31 -6.48 18.23
C TYR A 109 2.20 -7.44 18.59
N ILE A 110 2.53 -8.69 18.89
CA ILE A 110 1.57 -9.76 19.13
C ILE A 110 1.72 -10.22 20.57
N GLN A 111 0.63 -10.24 21.32
CA GLN A 111 0.61 -10.67 22.73
C GLN A 111 1.63 -9.92 23.62
N GLY A 112 1.86 -8.63 23.35
CA GLY A 112 2.82 -7.80 24.08
C GLY A 112 4.27 -7.99 23.66
N GLN A 113 4.53 -8.79 22.62
CA GLN A 113 5.87 -9.05 22.09
C GLN A 113 6.04 -8.43 20.72
N ARG A 114 7.18 -7.76 20.55
CA ARG A 114 7.61 -7.26 19.25
C ARG A 114 8.16 -8.39 18.38
N MET A 115 7.64 -8.46 17.17
CA MET A 115 8.01 -9.41 16.12
C MET A 115 8.55 -8.64 14.93
N ILE A 116 9.79 -8.92 14.53
CA ILE A 116 10.40 -8.32 13.33
C ILE A 116 10.58 -9.43 12.29
N HIS A 117 10.04 -9.19 11.10
CA HIS A 117 10.06 -10.13 9.99
C HIS A 117 10.78 -9.51 8.80
N GLU A 118 11.74 -10.23 8.21
CA GLU A 118 12.24 -9.86 6.88
C GLU A 118 11.11 -9.99 5.86
N ASN A 119 10.76 -8.89 5.21
CA ASN A 119 9.68 -8.84 4.24
C ASN A 119 10.20 -9.21 2.85
N THR A 120 10.62 -10.45 2.68
CA THR A 120 11.12 -10.96 1.40
C THR A 120 10.02 -11.02 0.33
N LEU A 121 8.75 -11.16 0.74
CA LEU A 121 7.59 -11.20 -0.17
C LEU A 121 7.13 -9.81 -0.64
N ARG A 122 7.59 -8.74 0.02
CA ARG A 122 7.39 -7.32 -0.37
C ARG A 122 5.94 -6.85 -0.37
N VAL A 123 5.09 -7.47 0.45
CA VAL A 123 3.66 -7.13 0.58
C VAL A 123 3.29 -7.16 2.07
N MET A 124 2.45 -6.22 2.49
CA MET A 124 1.82 -6.17 3.81
C MET A 124 0.40 -5.59 3.64
N THR A 125 -0.57 -6.13 4.36
CA THR A 125 -1.95 -5.62 4.37
C THR A 125 -2.40 -5.35 5.80
N ASN A 126 -3.49 -5.93 6.28
CA ASN A 126 -3.97 -5.81 7.66
C ASN A 126 -4.03 -7.22 8.26
N ASP A 127 -4.98 -7.49 9.16
CA ASP A 127 -5.20 -8.81 9.75
C ASP A 127 -5.33 -9.95 8.72
N PRO A 128 -4.98 -11.19 9.10
CA PRO A 128 -4.26 -11.57 10.33
C PRO A 128 -2.76 -11.21 10.29
N ASP A 129 -1.98 -11.68 11.27
CA ASP A 129 -0.52 -11.51 11.31
C ASP A 129 0.20 -11.97 10.02
N ILE A 130 1.39 -11.42 9.76
CA ILE A 130 2.09 -11.63 8.50
C ILE A 130 2.44 -13.10 8.22
N LYS A 131 2.77 -13.89 9.25
CA LYS A 131 3.09 -15.32 9.08
C LYS A 131 1.85 -16.12 8.71
N TRP A 132 0.66 -15.70 9.12
CA TRP A 132 -0.59 -16.27 8.61
C TRP A 132 -0.74 -16.00 7.12
N HIS A 133 -0.55 -14.75 6.65
CA HIS A 133 -0.65 -14.42 5.22
C HIS A 133 0.30 -15.26 4.37
N TRP A 134 1.55 -15.44 4.83
CA TRP A 134 2.52 -16.27 4.12
C TRP A 134 2.09 -17.74 4.01
N ARG A 135 1.50 -18.30 5.07
CA ARG A 135 0.93 -19.66 5.02
C ARG A 135 -0.31 -19.72 4.13
N ASN A 136 -1.12 -18.66 4.12
CA ASN A 136 -2.33 -18.57 3.30
C ASN A 136 -2.03 -18.61 1.79
N LEU A 137 -0.85 -18.15 1.35
CA LEU A 137 -0.41 -18.29 -0.04
C LEU A 137 -0.42 -19.74 -0.54
N ASN A 138 -0.21 -20.72 0.34
CA ASN A 138 -0.24 -22.14 -0.02
C ASN A 138 -1.63 -22.61 -0.50
N THR A 139 -2.70 -21.88 -0.19
CA THR A 139 -4.05 -22.18 -0.70
C THR A 139 -4.22 -21.81 -2.17
N GLN A 140 -3.31 -21.00 -2.73
CA GLN A 140 -3.39 -20.43 -4.07
C GLN A 140 -2.30 -20.94 -5.01
N VAL A 141 -1.66 -22.08 -4.68
CA VAL A 141 -0.53 -22.66 -5.42
C VAL A 141 -0.84 -23.01 -6.89
N HIS A 142 -2.11 -23.06 -7.25
CA HIS A 142 -2.58 -23.36 -8.61
C HIS A 142 -2.44 -22.18 -9.59
N LEU A 143 -2.23 -20.95 -9.09
CA LEU A 143 -2.01 -19.79 -9.95
C LEU A 143 -0.68 -19.91 -10.68
N SER A 144 -0.62 -19.44 -11.93
CA SER A 144 0.56 -19.56 -12.79
C SER A 144 0.88 -18.26 -13.54
N PRO A 145 2.17 -17.94 -13.75
CA PRO A 145 2.55 -16.85 -14.65
C PRO A 145 2.33 -17.22 -16.14
N SER A 146 2.13 -18.51 -16.45
CA SER A 146 2.02 -19.03 -17.81
C SER A 146 0.58 -19.30 -18.21
N PHE A 147 0.29 -19.16 -19.51
CA PHE A 147 -1.00 -19.53 -20.07
C PHE A 147 -1.26 -21.04 -19.91
N PRO A 148 -2.47 -21.48 -19.48
CA PRO A 148 -2.77 -22.90 -19.35
C PRO A 148 -2.79 -23.57 -20.73
N TYR A 149 -1.86 -24.50 -21.00
CA TYR A 149 -1.83 -25.22 -22.26
C TYR A 149 -2.82 -26.40 -22.25
N GLN A 150 -3.34 -26.73 -23.44
CA GLN A 150 -4.47 -27.65 -23.62
C GLN A 150 -4.25 -29.07 -23.08
N ASN A 151 -3.00 -29.52 -22.95
CA ASN A 151 -2.66 -30.90 -22.57
C ASN A 151 -2.55 -31.09 -21.04
N GLU A 152 -2.77 -30.04 -20.26
CA GLU A 152 -2.63 -30.05 -18.79
C GLU A 152 -3.95 -30.39 -18.07
N PHE A 153 -5.06 -30.51 -18.80
CA PHE A 153 -6.39 -30.75 -18.25
C PHE A 153 -7.15 -31.80 -19.06
N MET A 154 -8.16 -32.42 -18.44
CA MET A 154 -9.07 -33.35 -19.14
C MET A 154 -9.70 -32.65 -20.34
N GLN A 155 -9.84 -33.34 -21.46
CA GLN A 155 -10.50 -32.84 -22.66
C GLN A 155 -11.45 -33.88 -23.21
N VAL A 156 -12.68 -33.45 -23.50
CA VAL A 156 -13.75 -34.27 -24.06
C VAL A 156 -14.48 -33.47 -25.12
N LYS A 157 -14.87 -34.11 -26.22
CA LYS A 157 -15.79 -33.50 -27.18
C LYS A 157 -17.19 -33.50 -26.57
N ALA A 158 -17.75 -32.32 -26.33
CA ALA A 158 -19.12 -32.20 -25.85
C ALA A 158 -20.12 -32.61 -26.95
N ASP A 159 -20.05 -31.94 -28.11
CA ASP A 159 -20.80 -32.24 -29.33
C ASP A 159 -20.13 -31.55 -30.54
N ASP A 160 -20.82 -31.54 -31.69
CA ASP A 160 -20.33 -30.91 -32.93
C ASP A 160 -20.41 -29.37 -32.91
N GLU A 161 -21.25 -28.77 -32.07
CA GLU A 161 -21.43 -27.31 -31.97
C GLU A 161 -20.41 -26.68 -31.02
N VAL A 162 -20.24 -27.26 -29.84
CA VAL A 162 -19.37 -26.75 -28.75
C VAL A 162 -17.93 -27.22 -28.93
N GLY A 163 -17.72 -28.42 -29.47
CA GLY A 163 -16.41 -29.02 -29.69
C GLY A 163 -15.73 -29.51 -28.40
N ILE A 164 -14.40 -29.39 -28.33
CA ILE A 164 -13.57 -29.89 -27.22
C ILE A 164 -13.63 -28.94 -26.01
N VAL A 165 -13.89 -29.51 -24.83
CA VAL A 165 -13.96 -28.82 -23.54
C VAL A 165 -13.34 -29.65 -22.41
N PRO A 166 -12.93 -29.02 -21.29
CA PRO A 166 -12.68 -27.59 -21.11
C PRO A 166 -11.51 -27.07 -21.98
N ARG A 167 -11.56 -25.77 -22.30
CA ARG A 167 -10.47 -25.03 -22.95
C ARG A 167 -10.43 -23.61 -22.41
N ALA A 168 -9.25 -22.98 -22.38
CA ALA A 168 -9.17 -21.55 -22.10
C ALA A 168 -9.88 -20.78 -23.22
N MET A 169 -10.88 -19.96 -22.86
CA MET A 169 -11.69 -19.20 -23.83
C MET A 169 -11.09 -17.83 -24.16
N GLY A 170 -9.93 -17.49 -23.57
CA GLY A 170 -9.26 -16.22 -23.74
C GLY A 170 -8.06 -16.10 -22.78
N HIS A 171 -7.58 -14.87 -22.59
CA HIS A 171 -6.49 -14.57 -21.66
C HIS A 171 -6.97 -14.54 -20.20
N GLY A 172 -6.03 -14.65 -19.25
CA GLY A 172 -6.28 -14.48 -17.82
C GLY A 172 -6.73 -15.75 -17.08
N TYR A 173 -7.02 -16.85 -17.77
CA TYR A 173 -7.38 -18.12 -17.13
C TYR A 173 -6.26 -18.71 -16.26
N ASN A 174 -5.01 -18.31 -16.47
CA ASN A 174 -3.88 -18.63 -15.60
C ASN A 174 -3.99 -18.02 -14.19
N LEU A 175 -4.84 -17.00 -14.03
CA LEU A 175 -5.14 -16.35 -12.75
C LEU A 175 -6.53 -16.73 -12.22
N PHE A 176 -7.20 -17.71 -12.83
CA PHE A 176 -8.50 -18.16 -12.34
C PHE A 176 -8.36 -18.68 -10.90
N GLY A 177 -9.20 -18.17 -10.00
CA GLY A 177 -9.10 -18.43 -8.55
C GLY A 177 -8.47 -17.28 -7.76
N LEU A 178 -7.83 -16.30 -8.42
CA LEU A 178 -7.30 -15.12 -7.74
C LEU A 178 -8.46 -14.33 -7.09
N PRO A 179 -8.45 -14.13 -5.76
CA PRO A 179 -9.59 -13.55 -5.07
C PRO A 179 -9.79 -12.07 -5.43
N GLY A 180 -11.06 -11.68 -5.60
CA GLY A 180 -11.51 -10.36 -6.11
C GLY A 180 -12.11 -9.41 -5.06
N ASP A 181 -12.39 -9.89 -3.84
CA ASP A 181 -12.96 -9.09 -2.76
C ASP A 181 -11.94 -8.15 -2.09
N THR A 182 -12.42 -7.28 -1.19
CA THR A 182 -11.62 -6.21 -0.56
C THR A 182 -10.97 -6.62 0.76
N THR A 183 -11.15 -7.87 1.21
CA THR A 183 -10.58 -8.31 2.48
C THR A 183 -9.06 -8.26 2.47
N SER A 184 -8.46 -8.10 3.65
CA SER A 184 -7.00 -8.07 3.80
C SER A 184 -6.31 -9.32 3.22
N PRO A 185 -6.75 -10.58 3.50
CA PRO A 185 -6.17 -11.76 2.88
C PRO A 185 -6.23 -11.75 1.35
N SER A 186 -7.37 -11.34 0.77
CA SER A 186 -7.55 -11.29 -0.68
C SER A 186 -6.68 -10.22 -1.33
N ARG A 187 -6.57 -9.03 -0.73
CA ARG A 187 -5.64 -7.98 -1.18
C ARG A 187 -4.18 -8.44 -1.10
N PHE A 188 -3.80 -9.15 -0.04
CA PHE A 188 -2.45 -9.68 0.11
C PHE A 188 -2.11 -10.67 -1.00
N ILE A 189 -2.96 -11.67 -1.22
CA ILE A 189 -2.80 -12.68 -2.29
C ILE A 189 -2.71 -11.98 -3.65
N ARG A 190 -3.66 -11.06 -3.94
CA ARG A 190 -3.72 -10.35 -5.22
C ARG A 190 -2.43 -9.57 -5.48
N LEU A 191 -1.97 -8.79 -4.51
CA LEU A 191 -0.72 -8.03 -4.66
C LEU A 191 0.51 -8.93 -4.78
N PHE A 192 0.59 -10.02 -4.01
CA PHE A 192 1.70 -10.96 -4.07
C PHE A 192 1.87 -11.54 -5.48
N TYR A 193 0.80 -12.15 -6.02
CA TYR A 193 0.85 -12.80 -7.33
C TYR A 193 1.02 -11.79 -8.47
N LEU A 194 0.22 -10.71 -8.48
CA LEU A 194 0.32 -9.70 -9.56
C LEU A 194 1.69 -9.04 -9.57
N ARG A 195 2.26 -8.71 -8.40
CA ARG A 195 3.62 -8.17 -8.31
C ARG A 195 4.65 -9.19 -8.80
N GLY A 196 4.59 -10.42 -8.30
CA GLY A 196 5.54 -11.48 -8.65
C GLY A 196 5.59 -11.74 -10.16
N TYR A 197 4.42 -12.00 -10.77
CA TYR A 197 4.34 -12.29 -12.20
C TYR A 197 4.69 -11.09 -13.08
N SER A 198 4.34 -9.87 -12.66
CA SER A 198 4.76 -8.66 -13.39
C SER A 198 6.27 -8.48 -13.37
N MET A 199 6.91 -8.73 -12.22
CA MET A 199 8.37 -8.65 -12.08
C MET A 199 9.11 -9.74 -12.85
N GLU A 200 8.51 -10.93 -12.97
CA GLU A 200 9.05 -12.03 -13.77
C GLU A 200 8.96 -11.72 -15.27
N ALA A 201 7.82 -11.21 -15.73
CA ALA A 201 7.62 -10.87 -17.14
C ALA A 201 8.37 -9.60 -17.56
N MET A 202 8.38 -8.56 -16.72
CA MET A 202 8.99 -7.26 -17.00
C MET A 202 9.69 -6.71 -15.74
N PRO A 203 10.96 -7.07 -15.51
CA PRO A 203 11.74 -6.50 -14.42
C PRO A 203 11.85 -4.98 -14.53
N ILE A 204 11.69 -4.29 -13.39
CA ILE A 204 11.82 -2.83 -13.28
C ILE A 204 13.25 -2.39 -13.59
N LYS A 205 13.40 -1.48 -14.55
CA LYS A 205 14.70 -0.92 -14.97
C LYS A 205 14.81 0.59 -14.76
N SER A 206 13.67 1.25 -14.56
CA SER A 206 13.59 2.70 -14.41
C SER A 206 12.58 3.11 -13.33
N PHE A 207 12.67 4.38 -12.92
CA PHE A 207 11.66 5.01 -12.08
C PHE A 207 10.26 4.96 -12.73
N ASP A 208 10.18 5.19 -14.04
CA ASP A 208 8.91 5.19 -14.77
C ASP A 208 8.27 3.80 -14.77
N ASP A 209 9.05 2.73 -14.97
CA ASP A 209 8.55 1.35 -14.84
C ASP A 209 7.97 1.10 -13.44
N ALA A 210 8.67 1.58 -12.40
CA ALA A 210 8.23 1.41 -11.01
C ALA A 210 6.93 2.16 -10.73
N VAL A 211 6.77 3.36 -11.30
CA VAL A 211 5.53 4.14 -11.18
C VAL A 211 4.39 3.45 -11.94
N VAL A 212 4.63 2.93 -13.14
CA VAL A 212 3.63 2.20 -13.93
C VAL A 212 3.15 0.95 -13.19
N LEU A 213 4.08 0.08 -12.78
CA LEU A 213 3.73 -1.14 -12.06
C LEU A 213 3.07 -0.83 -10.71
N GLY A 214 3.66 0.08 -9.93
CA GLY A 214 3.12 0.49 -8.63
C GLY A 214 1.70 1.04 -8.74
N THR A 215 1.43 1.86 -9.76
CA THR A 215 0.08 2.37 -10.03
C THR A 215 -0.90 1.24 -10.35
N GLY A 216 -0.50 0.30 -11.22
CA GLY A 216 -1.32 -0.87 -11.57
C GLY A 216 -1.65 -1.75 -10.37
N LEU A 217 -0.65 -2.00 -9.50
CA LEU A 217 -0.84 -2.78 -8.27
C LEU A 217 -1.78 -2.07 -7.29
N LEU A 218 -1.61 -0.76 -7.06
CA LEU A 218 -2.51 0.01 -6.19
C LEU A 218 -3.94 0.07 -6.74
N ASN A 219 -4.10 0.16 -8.06
CA ASN A 219 -5.43 0.11 -8.68
C ASN A 219 -6.13 -1.24 -8.46
N ASN A 220 -5.38 -2.35 -8.35
CA ASN A 220 -5.94 -3.68 -8.11
C ASN A 220 -6.50 -3.87 -6.70
N VAL A 221 -6.14 -3.01 -5.75
CA VAL A 221 -6.62 -3.04 -4.37
C VAL A 221 -7.32 -1.74 -3.96
N TRP A 222 -7.64 -0.89 -4.94
CA TRP A 222 -8.40 0.32 -4.73
C TRP A 222 -9.84 -0.04 -4.36
N ILE A 223 -10.32 0.47 -3.23
CA ILE A 223 -11.66 0.22 -2.72
C ILE A 223 -12.53 1.43 -3.09
N PRO A 224 -13.47 1.29 -4.04
CA PRO A 224 -14.46 2.32 -4.29
C PRO A 224 -15.33 2.54 -3.05
N PHE A 225 -15.90 3.73 -2.92
CA PHE A 225 -16.89 4.02 -1.89
C PHE A 225 -18.17 3.20 -2.13
N GLY A 226 -18.61 2.42 -1.15
CA GLY A 226 -19.89 1.73 -1.13
C GLY A 226 -19.85 0.19 -1.07
N PRO A 227 -19.03 -0.51 -1.87
CA PRO A 227 -18.97 -1.98 -1.87
C PRO A 227 -18.60 -2.62 -0.53
N ALA A 228 -17.70 -2.00 0.25
CA ALA A 228 -17.39 -2.47 1.60
C ALA A 228 -18.46 -1.99 2.58
N ALA A 229 -19.23 -2.93 3.13
CA ALA A 229 -20.28 -2.62 4.09
C ALA A 229 -19.69 -2.02 5.37
N LYS A 230 -20.42 -1.08 5.98
CA LYS A 230 -20.08 -0.56 7.30
C LYS A 230 -20.11 -1.70 8.33
N ASP A 231 -19.06 -1.84 9.14
CA ASP A 231 -19.04 -2.78 10.25
C ASP A 231 -20.09 -2.35 11.30
N PRO A 232 -21.06 -3.21 11.66
CA PRO A 232 -22.09 -2.87 12.64
C PRO A 232 -21.55 -2.59 14.06
N ARG A 233 -20.30 -2.96 14.33
CA ARG A 233 -19.59 -2.68 15.59
C ARG A 233 -18.85 -1.35 15.57
N ALA A 234 -18.66 -0.76 14.38
CA ALA A 234 -17.93 0.47 14.22
C ALA A 234 -18.73 1.66 14.75
N GLY A 235 -18.03 2.70 15.21
CA GLY A 235 -18.64 3.85 15.85
C GLY A 235 -19.56 4.65 14.91
N PRO A 236 -20.34 5.59 15.45
CA PRO A 236 -21.15 6.50 14.64
C PRO A 236 -20.34 7.29 13.61
N SER A 237 -19.07 7.58 13.93
CA SER A 237 -18.11 8.30 13.08
C SER A 237 -17.43 7.44 12.02
N ASP A 238 -17.51 6.11 12.12
CA ASP A 238 -16.84 5.21 11.19
C ASP A 238 -17.73 5.02 9.95
N GLY A 239 -17.21 5.44 8.80
CA GLY A 239 -17.88 5.30 7.52
C GLY A 239 -17.80 3.89 6.94
N ALA A 240 -18.38 3.71 5.75
CA ALA A 240 -18.02 2.58 4.90
C ALA A 240 -16.54 2.66 4.53
N GLU A 241 -15.85 1.53 4.43
CA GLU A 241 -14.44 1.49 4.06
C GLU A 241 -14.27 1.84 2.57
N PHE A 242 -13.30 2.70 2.28
CA PHE A 242 -12.86 3.05 0.92
C PHE A 242 -11.42 3.52 0.96
N THR A 243 -10.76 3.60 -0.20
CA THR A 243 -9.40 4.11 -0.28
C THR A 243 -9.39 5.64 -0.30
N ASP A 244 -8.92 6.32 0.75
CA ASP A 244 -8.87 7.79 0.77
C ASP A 244 -7.84 8.38 -0.20
N TYR A 245 -6.68 7.73 -0.33
CA TYR A 245 -5.56 8.19 -1.13
C TYR A 245 -4.61 7.04 -1.49
N GLY A 246 -3.73 7.29 -2.45
CA GLY A 246 -2.64 6.40 -2.81
C GLY A 246 -1.29 7.11 -2.75
N VAL A 247 -0.27 6.38 -2.31
CA VAL A 247 1.10 6.86 -2.23
C VAL A 247 2.05 5.89 -2.92
N LEU A 248 2.98 6.43 -3.70
CA LEU A 248 4.21 5.73 -4.10
C LEU A 248 5.40 6.46 -3.50
N LYS A 249 6.23 5.71 -2.78
CA LYS A 249 7.51 6.17 -2.24
C LYS A 249 8.62 5.56 -3.08
N ALA A 250 9.51 6.40 -3.60
CA ALA A 250 10.67 6.00 -4.38
C ALA A 250 11.95 6.32 -3.59
N PRO A 251 12.45 5.37 -2.77
CA PRO A 251 13.56 5.57 -1.84
C PRO A 251 14.84 6.09 -2.49
N LYS A 252 15.24 5.50 -3.63
CA LYS A 252 16.49 5.85 -4.33
C LYS A 252 16.42 7.24 -4.94
N GLU A 253 15.27 7.57 -5.52
CA GLU A 253 15.03 8.84 -6.19
C GLU A 253 14.73 9.96 -5.20
N LYS A 254 14.32 9.60 -3.98
CA LYS A 254 13.82 10.46 -2.90
C LYS A 254 12.62 11.28 -3.38
N VAL A 255 11.68 10.58 -4.01
CA VAL A 255 10.45 11.14 -4.58
C VAL A 255 9.23 10.49 -3.92
N TYR A 256 8.29 11.34 -3.53
CA TYR A 256 6.94 10.97 -3.09
C TYR A 256 5.97 11.26 -4.23
N LEU A 257 5.13 10.30 -4.59
CA LEU A 257 3.95 10.54 -5.43
C LEU A 257 2.70 10.31 -4.60
N ILE A 258 1.78 11.25 -4.65
CA ILE A 258 0.51 11.19 -3.93
C ILE A 258 -0.64 11.52 -4.86
N ARG A 259 -1.69 10.72 -4.79
CA ARG A 259 -2.98 10.99 -5.44
C ARG A 259 -4.08 10.74 -4.42
N ALA A 260 -5.20 11.40 -4.57
CA ALA A 260 -6.30 11.27 -3.63
C ALA A 260 -7.51 10.62 -4.31
N TYR A 261 -8.55 10.32 -3.53
CA TYR A 261 -9.69 9.57 -4.05
C TYR A 261 -10.40 10.30 -5.19
N ARG A 262 -10.56 11.64 -5.07
CA ARG A 262 -11.26 12.44 -6.06
C ARG A 262 -10.37 12.82 -7.24
N ASN A 263 -9.13 13.19 -6.98
CA ASN A 263 -8.11 13.46 -8.00
C ASN A 263 -7.07 12.33 -8.04
N THR A 264 -7.20 11.46 -9.04
CA THR A 264 -6.33 10.29 -9.21
C THR A 264 -5.03 10.59 -9.96
N GLN A 265 -4.78 11.84 -10.35
CA GLN A 265 -3.49 12.24 -10.91
C GLN A 265 -2.39 12.24 -9.83
N TRP A 266 -1.24 11.67 -10.18
CA TRP A 266 -0.07 11.71 -9.32
C TRP A 266 0.48 13.13 -9.19
N ARG A 267 0.57 13.62 -7.95
CA ARG A 267 1.28 14.84 -7.58
C ARG A 267 2.61 14.46 -6.95
N LYS A 268 3.67 15.16 -7.34
CA LYS A 268 5.05 14.82 -6.97
C LYS A 268 5.59 15.75 -5.90
N VAL A 269 6.19 15.19 -4.86
CA VAL A 269 7.07 15.87 -3.91
C VAL A 269 8.48 15.32 -4.09
N ASP A 270 9.43 16.17 -4.45
CA ASP A 270 10.85 15.82 -4.61
C ASP A 270 11.61 16.28 -3.37
N LEU A 271 12.00 15.33 -2.52
CA LEU A 271 12.58 15.62 -1.21
C LEU A 271 13.95 16.30 -1.34
N LYS A 272 14.66 16.10 -2.46
CA LYS A 272 15.97 16.73 -2.71
C LYS A 272 15.86 18.25 -2.92
N ARG A 273 14.65 18.74 -3.15
CA ARG A 273 14.36 20.16 -3.38
C ARG A 273 13.82 20.86 -2.12
N LEU A 274 13.71 20.15 -1.01
CA LEU A 274 13.20 20.68 0.25
C LEU A 274 14.35 21.10 1.17
N ASP A 275 14.11 22.14 1.96
CA ASP A 275 14.97 22.58 3.05
C ASP A 275 14.39 22.03 4.36
N PHE A 276 14.95 20.92 4.87
CA PHE A 276 14.43 20.21 6.04
C PHE A 276 14.48 21.01 7.36
N SER A 277 15.07 22.21 7.37
CA SER A 277 14.95 23.15 8.49
C SER A 277 13.58 23.86 8.53
N LYS A 278 12.76 23.72 7.47
CA LYS A 278 11.46 24.36 7.32
C LYS A 278 10.32 23.34 7.31
N GLY A 279 9.17 23.74 7.84
CA GLY A 279 7.94 22.98 7.73
C GLY A 279 7.26 23.21 6.37
N TYR A 280 6.80 22.13 5.75
CA TYR A 280 6.00 22.17 4.53
C TYR A 280 4.69 21.41 4.72
N THR A 281 3.61 21.91 4.13
CA THR A 281 2.34 21.22 4.07
C THR A 281 1.77 21.35 2.67
N TRP A 282 1.21 20.25 2.17
CA TRP A 282 0.49 20.21 0.91
C TRP A 282 -0.88 19.58 1.16
N PRO A 283 -1.97 20.14 0.62
CA PRO A 283 -3.29 19.57 0.83
C PRO A 283 -3.40 18.23 0.08
N LEU A 284 -4.03 17.24 0.73
CA LEU A 284 -4.28 15.94 0.12
C LEU A 284 -5.21 16.06 -1.10
N GLU A 285 -6.13 17.00 -1.11
CA GLU A 285 -7.01 17.27 -2.25
C GLU A 285 -6.89 18.74 -2.68
N ASP A 286 -6.95 19.00 -3.97
CA ASP A 286 -6.98 20.36 -4.54
C ASP A 286 -8.37 20.78 -5.03
N GLY A 287 -9.38 19.91 -4.85
CA GLY A 287 -10.75 20.14 -5.28
C GLY A 287 -10.99 19.92 -6.78
N SER A 288 -9.97 19.54 -7.56
CA SER A 288 -10.09 19.18 -8.98
C SER A 288 -10.35 17.69 -9.16
N LEU A 289 -10.71 17.27 -10.38
CA LEU A 289 -10.80 15.86 -10.77
C LEU A 289 -9.51 15.36 -11.45
N GLY A 290 -8.50 16.22 -11.60
CA GLY A 290 -7.31 15.89 -12.38
C GLY A 290 -7.61 15.56 -13.85
N ILE A 291 -8.66 16.16 -14.44
CA ILE A 291 -8.97 15.97 -15.85
C ILE A 291 -8.17 17.00 -16.65
N VAL A 292 -7.31 16.52 -17.55
CA VAL A 292 -6.59 17.36 -18.51
C VAL A 292 -7.29 17.22 -19.85
N ASP A 293 -7.82 18.33 -20.38
CA ASP A 293 -8.41 18.35 -21.72
C ASP A 293 -7.28 18.29 -22.77
N ILE A 294 -7.24 17.19 -23.51
CA ILE A 294 -6.23 16.95 -24.56
C ILE A 294 -6.84 17.05 -25.96
N THR A 295 -8.06 17.57 -26.11
CA THR A 295 -8.77 17.66 -27.41
C THR A 295 -7.91 18.31 -28.48
N ASP A 296 -7.21 19.39 -28.11
CA ASP A 296 -6.35 20.13 -29.03
C ASP A 296 -4.98 19.48 -29.26
N ALA A 297 -4.51 18.62 -28.35
CA ALA A 297 -3.25 17.88 -28.54
C ALA A 297 -3.35 16.83 -29.67
N GLY A 298 -4.57 16.39 -30.00
CA GLY A 298 -4.83 15.48 -31.11
C GLY A 298 -4.92 16.13 -32.49
N LYS A 299 -4.79 17.47 -32.58
CA LYS A 299 -4.82 18.17 -33.87
C LYS A 299 -3.57 17.81 -34.68
N ILE A 300 -3.76 17.02 -35.73
CA ILE A 300 -2.71 16.74 -36.72
C ILE A 300 -2.35 18.06 -37.40
N THR A 301 -1.17 18.59 -37.13
CA THR A 301 -0.62 19.68 -37.92
C THR A 301 -0.09 19.07 -39.22
N THR A 302 -0.77 19.33 -40.34
CA THR A 302 -0.23 18.97 -41.65
C THR A 302 1.09 19.71 -41.81
N PRO A 303 2.22 19.04 -42.14
CA PRO A 303 3.45 19.75 -42.45
C PRO A 303 3.18 20.76 -43.56
N LYS A 304 3.63 22.01 -43.39
CA LYS A 304 3.55 23.00 -44.46
C LYS A 304 4.26 22.45 -45.69
N GLN A 305 3.54 22.36 -46.79
CA GLN A 305 3.98 21.85 -48.09
C GLN A 305 5.03 22.75 -48.80
N SER A 306 5.80 23.56 -48.07
CA SER A 306 6.69 24.60 -48.63
C SER A 306 8.19 24.34 -48.44
N GLU A 307 8.60 23.12 -48.11
CA GLU A 307 10.03 22.71 -48.09
C GLU A 307 10.24 21.33 -48.73
N LEU A 308 9.75 21.15 -49.97
CA LEU A 308 10.20 20.12 -50.91
C LEU A 308 10.61 20.78 -52.22
#